data_AF-A0A7K4INY3-F1
#
_entry.id   AF-A0A7K4INY3-F1
#
_cell.length_a   1.000
_cell.length_b   1.000
_cell.length_c   1.000
_cell.angle_alpha   90.00
_cell.angle_beta   90.00
_cell.angle_gamma   90.00
#
_symmetry.space_group_name_H-M   'P 1'
#
loop_
_entity.id
_entity.type
_entity.pdbx_description
1 polymer ?
#
loop_
_entity_poly.entity_id
_entity_poly.type
_entity_poly.pdbx_seq_one_letter_code
_entity_poly.pdbx_strand_id
1 'polypeptide(L)'
;MVYANGKVAGTLFFIAATQFVICLFVSEALYPGYSIADNYISDLGVGSSAMVFNSSVFLLGLLVLIGTYFLQRAFREFKVLTVVLMLTAIGAMGVGIFTEDFGIIHTVVSLIAFLFGGLSTIFSIICSYVHKIKLVEMSFSIIAVVLGLIALGALVLFAGKIYFRARCRRNGTHDRLSTFHVGSWIWRISNCALGKNRRLSRNRSNVHYACCLLKTNPPEVSAQLPSVMNKKCYSCCSSLEKLGRAGRI
;
A
#
# COMPACT_ATOMS: atom_id res chain seq x y z
N MET A 1 14.58 31.01 20.64
CA MET A 1 13.38 30.89 19.77
C MET A 1 13.47 29.79 18.70
N VAL A 2 14.66 29.37 18.25
CA VAL A 2 14.85 28.28 17.26
C VAL A 2 14.17 26.97 17.65
N TYR A 3 14.31 26.55 18.92
CA TYR A 3 13.75 25.30 19.43
C TYR A 3 12.20 25.25 19.38
N ALA A 4 11.52 26.38 19.63
CA ALA A 4 10.07 26.46 19.55
C ALA A 4 9.57 26.33 18.10
N ASN A 5 10.20 27.04 17.17
CA ASN A 5 9.85 26.98 15.74
C ASN A 5 10.04 25.58 15.15
N GLY A 6 11.13 24.88 15.51
CA GLY A 6 11.37 23.52 15.04
C GLY A 6 10.31 22.52 15.53
N LYS A 7 9.88 22.62 16.79
CA LYS A 7 8.79 21.80 17.33
C LYS A 7 7.46 22.08 16.63
N VAL A 8 7.14 23.34 16.39
CA VAL A 8 5.92 23.74 15.67
C VAL A 8 5.93 23.17 14.26
N ALA A 9 7.05 23.30 13.53
CA ALA A 9 7.20 22.73 12.19
C ALA A 9 6.97 21.22 12.16
N GLY A 10 7.63 20.48 13.05
CA GLY A 10 7.46 19.02 13.15
C GLY A 10 6.03 18.61 13.51
N THR A 11 5.39 19.34 14.42
CA THR A 11 3.99 19.09 14.82
C THR A 11 3.05 19.33 13.64
N LEU A 12 3.23 20.40 12.87
CA LEU A 12 2.43 20.70 11.69
C LEU A 12 2.57 19.60 10.62
N PHE A 13 3.80 19.15 10.33
CA PHE A 13 4.01 18.05 9.39
C PHE A 13 3.37 16.74 9.86
N PHE A 14 3.46 16.45 11.16
CA PHE A 14 2.84 15.26 11.73
C PHE A 14 1.31 15.32 11.59
N ILE A 15 0.68 16.42 12.00
CA ILE A 15 -0.77 16.62 11.86
C ILE A 15 -1.19 16.53 10.39
N ALA A 16 -0.43 17.15 9.49
CA ALA A 16 -0.71 17.15 8.05
C ALA A 16 -0.71 15.73 7.47
N ALA A 17 0.28 14.92 7.82
CA ALA A 17 0.37 13.53 7.37
C ALA A 17 -0.71 12.65 8.00
N THR A 18 -0.92 12.73 9.31
CA THR A 18 -1.91 11.93 10.03
C THR A 18 -3.32 12.20 9.53
N GLN A 19 -3.71 13.47 9.39
CA GLN A 19 -5.04 13.80 8.88
C GLN A 19 -5.24 13.28 7.45
N PHE A 20 -4.23 13.39 6.59
CA PHE A 20 -4.34 12.94 5.21
C PHE A 20 -4.53 11.43 5.13
N VAL A 21 -3.76 10.66 5.91
CA VAL A 21 -3.88 9.20 5.95
C VAL A 21 -5.27 8.75 6.45
N ILE A 22 -5.81 9.42 7.48
CA ILE A 22 -7.16 9.11 7.98
C ILE A 22 -8.21 9.42 6.90
N CYS A 23 -8.16 10.62 6.32
CA CYS A 23 -9.09 11.04 5.27
C CYS A 23 -9.00 10.18 4.01
N LEU A 24 -7.80 9.69 3.68
CA LEU A 24 -7.59 8.75 2.57
C LEU A 24 -8.39 7.46 2.80
N PHE A 25 -8.25 6.81 3.97
CA PHE A 25 -9.03 5.61 4.29
C PHE A 25 -10.53 5.85 4.34
N VAL A 26 -10.97 7.00 4.86
CA VAL A 26 -12.38 7.38 4.83
C VAL A 26 -12.86 7.53 3.39
N SER A 27 -12.08 8.17 2.53
CA SER A 27 -12.40 8.36 1.11
C SER A 27 -12.51 7.02 0.39
N GLU A 28 -11.58 6.09 0.65
CA GLU A 28 -11.64 4.72 0.11
C GLU A 28 -12.91 3.98 0.55
N ALA A 29 -13.31 4.13 1.82
CA ALA A 29 -14.53 3.52 2.34
C ALA A 29 -15.82 4.11 1.74
N LEU A 30 -15.78 5.40 1.33
CA LEU A 30 -16.90 6.10 0.70
C LEU A 30 -17.01 5.90 -0.81
N TYR A 31 -15.97 5.34 -1.45
CA TYR A 31 -15.93 5.11 -2.89
C TYR A 31 -16.38 3.68 -3.23
N PRO A 32 -17.58 3.49 -3.82
CA PRO A 32 -18.12 2.16 -4.10
C PRO A 32 -17.26 1.40 -5.12
N GLY A 33 -16.79 0.21 -4.74
CA GLY A 33 -15.99 -0.64 -5.63
C GLY A 33 -14.55 -0.16 -5.82
N TYR A 34 -14.06 0.78 -4.99
CA TYR A 34 -12.66 1.18 -5.01
C TYR A 34 -11.76 -0.03 -4.75
N SER A 35 -10.72 -0.15 -5.57
CA SER A 35 -9.68 -1.17 -5.46
C SER A 35 -8.35 -0.48 -5.68
N ILE A 36 -7.50 -0.48 -4.63
CA ILE A 36 -6.12 0.02 -4.68
C ILE A 36 -5.29 -0.66 -5.79
N ALA A 37 -5.69 -1.88 -6.19
CA ALA A 37 -4.99 -2.60 -7.24
C ALA A 37 -5.33 -2.13 -8.65
N ASP A 38 -6.53 -1.57 -8.84
CA ASP A 38 -7.12 -1.34 -10.16
C ASP A 38 -7.41 0.15 -10.44
N ASN A 39 -7.49 0.99 -9.41
CA ASN A 39 -7.82 2.42 -9.50
C ASN A 39 -6.64 3.29 -9.04
N TYR A 40 -6.62 4.54 -9.47
CA TYR A 40 -5.68 5.54 -8.98
C TYR A 40 -6.15 6.09 -7.64
N ILE A 41 -5.21 6.66 -6.88
CA ILE A 41 -5.56 7.38 -5.64
C ILE A 41 -6.32 8.66 -5.96
N SER A 42 -6.01 9.29 -7.10
CA SER A 42 -6.67 10.50 -7.58
C SER A 42 -8.14 10.29 -7.94
N ASP A 43 -8.58 9.06 -8.23
CA ASP A 43 -9.99 8.73 -8.51
C ASP A 43 -10.86 9.05 -7.29
N LEU A 44 -10.30 8.96 -6.07
CA LEU A 44 -10.98 9.33 -4.83
C LEU A 44 -11.34 10.83 -4.78
N GLY A 45 -10.69 11.64 -5.61
CA GLY A 45 -10.96 13.07 -5.78
C GLY A 45 -12.17 13.39 -6.66
N VAL A 46 -12.88 12.37 -7.18
CA VAL A 46 -14.08 12.53 -8.01
C VAL A 46 -15.25 11.75 -7.38
N GLY A 47 -16.47 12.28 -7.48
CA GLY A 47 -17.69 11.63 -6.98
C GLY A 47 -17.92 11.76 -5.47
N SER A 48 -18.40 10.68 -4.82
CA SER A 48 -18.89 10.70 -3.43
C SER A 48 -17.80 10.93 -2.39
N SER A 49 -16.56 10.51 -2.66
CA SER A 49 -15.41 10.67 -1.76
C SER A 49 -14.65 11.98 -1.97
N ALA A 50 -14.94 12.70 -3.07
CA ALA A 50 -14.18 13.86 -3.53
C ALA A 50 -14.02 14.93 -2.46
N MET A 51 -15.10 15.24 -1.73
CA MET A 51 -15.08 16.29 -0.72
C MET A 51 -14.09 16.00 0.41
N VAL A 52 -14.03 14.75 0.87
CA VAL A 52 -13.12 14.34 1.95
C VAL A 52 -11.68 14.28 1.43
N PHE A 53 -11.47 13.64 0.28
CA PHE A 53 -10.14 13.48 -0.30
C PHE A 53 -9.51 14.84 -0.66
N ASN A 54 -10.17 15.63 -1.51
CA ASN A 54 -9.63 16.89 -2.03
C ASN A 54 -9.36 17.91 -0.92
N SER A 55 -10.29 18.04 0.04
CA SER A 55 -10.10 18.94 1.19
C SER A 55 -8.92 18.50 2.05
N SER A 56 -8.74 17.20 2.27
CA SER A 56 -7.62 16.68 3.05
C SER A 56 -6.26 16.86 2.36
N VAL A 57 -6.21 16.69 1.03
CA VAL A 57 -5.00 16.91 0.21
C VAL A 57 -4.64 18.39 0.19
N PHE A 58 -5.63 19.27 0.05
CA PHE A 58 -5.41 20.71 0.13
C PHE A 58 -4.90 21.13 1.51
N LEU A 59 -5.53 20.62 2.57
CA LEU A 59 -5.12 20.89 3.95
C LEU A 59 -3.71 20.36 4.26
N LEU A 60 -3.35 19.18 3.72
CA LEU A 60 -2.00 18.63 3.78
C LEU A 60 -1.00 19.65 3.21
N GLY A 61 -1.24 20.12 1.98
CA GLY A 61 -0.36 21.09 1.34
C GLY A 61 -0.26 22.40 2.13
N LEU A 62 -1.37 22.92 2.62
CA LEU A 62 -1.40 24.15 3.42
C LEU A 62 -0.60 24.00 4.74
N LEU A 63 -0.79 22.91 5.48
CA LEU A 63 -0.07 22.66 6.72
C LEU A 63 1.42 22.43 6.47
N VAL A 64 1.79 21.76 5.38
CA VAL A 64 3.19 21.60 4.97
C VAL A 64 3.79 22.96 4.60
N LEU A 65 3.05 23.85 3.94
CA LEU A 65 3.52 25.19 3.61
C LEU A 65 3.84 26.01 4.88
N ILE A 66 2.92 26.00 5.85
CA ILE A 66 3.10 26.69 7.13
C ILE A 66 4.25 26.04 7.94
N GLY A 67 4.32 24.71 7.98
CA GLY A 67 5.40 23.99 8.65
C GLY A 67 6.77 24.32 8.05
N THR A 68 6.83 24.44 6.73
CA THR A 68 8.05 24.82 5.99
C THR A 68 8.51 26.23 6.32
N TYR A 69 7.58 27.17 6.50
CA TYR A 69 7.89 28.52 6.97
C TYR A 69 8.54 28.52 8.36
N PHE A 70 7.99 27.75 9.31
CA PHE A 70 8.58 27.61 10.64
C PHE A 70 9.93 26.88 10.61
N LEU A 71 10.08 25.88 9.74
CA LEU A 71 11.33 25.15 9.54
C LEU A 71 12.44 26.09 9.05
N GLN A 72 12.16 26.92 8.04
CA GLN A 72 13.11 27.90 7.52
C GLN A 72 13.50 28.97 8.55
N ARG A 73 12.58 29.31 9.47
CA ARG A 73 12.86 30.22 10.58
C ARG A 73 13.71 29.58 11.67
N ALA A 74 13.56 28.27 11.89
CA ALA A 74 14.39 27.53 12.84
C ALA A 74 15.80 27.28 12.27
N PHE A 75 15.90 26.97 10.99
CA PHE A 75 17.13 26.57 10.31
C PHE A 75 17.26 27.33 8.98
N ARG A 76 17.99 28.44 9.00
CA ARG A 76 18.14 29.32 7.82
C ARG A 76 18.97 28.70 6.71
N GLU A 77 19.77 27.71 7.06
CA GLU A 77 20.72 27.01 6.22
C GLU A 77 20.01 26.00 5.29
N PHE A 78 18.81 25.54 5.63
CA PHE A 78 18.05 24.52 4.90
C PHE A 78 17.30 25.08 3.67
N LYS A 79 17.93 25.98 2.92
CA LYS A 79 17.30 26.67 1.78
C LYS A 79 16.78 25.71 0.70
N VAL A 80 17.57 24.69 0.36
CA VAL A 80 17.18 23.69 -0.66
C VAL A 80 15.98 22.89 -0.20
N LEU A 81 15.99 22.40 1.04
CA LEU A 81 14.89 21.64 1.61
C LEU A 81 13.60 22.49 1.66
N THR A 82 13.72 23.76 2.05
CA THR A 82 12.60 24.70 2.07
C THR A 82 11.99 24.89 0.68
N VAL A 83 12.80 25.11 -0.36
CA VAL A 83 12.30 25.26 -1.73
C VAL A 83 11.58 23.99 -2.18
N VAL A 84 12.16 22.83 -1.95
CA VAL A 84 11.56 21.54 -2.33
C VAL A 84 10.24 21.31 -1.59
N LEU A 85 10.19 21.56 -0.27
CA LEU A 85 8.95 21.43 0.51
C LEU A 85 7.87 22.43 0.08
N MET A 86 8.24 23.66 -0.27
CA MET A 86 7.30 24.65 -0.82
C MET A 86 6.68 24.16 -2.13
N LEU A 87 7.50 23.59 -3.03
CA LEU A 87 7.01 23.01 -4.29
C LEU A 87 6.08 21.81 -4.03
N THR A 88 6.43 20.93 -3.08
CA THR A 88 5.57 19.83 -2.64
C THR A 88 4.23 20.35 -2.12
N ALA A 89 4.24 21.38 -1.28
CA ALA A 89 3.04 21.97 -0.69
C ALA A 89 2.12 22.58 -1.76
N ILE A 90 2.69 23.36 -2.69
CA ILE A 90 1.96 23.95 -3.81
C ILE A 90 1.40 22.86 -4.72
N GLY A 91 2.19 21.83 -5.03
CA GLY A 91 1.72 20.67 -5.79
C GLY A 91 0.54 19.98 -5.12
N ALA A 92 0.63 19.68 -3.82
CA ALA A 92 -0.45 19.06 -3.06
C ALA A 92 -1.72 19.94 -3.02
N MET A 93 -1.59 21.24 -2.74
CA MET A 93 -2.73 22.16 -2.83
C MET A 93 -3.35 22.16 -4.23
N GLY A 94 -2.52 22.12 -5.27
CA GLY A 94 -2.95 22.00 -6.67
C GLY A 94 -3.73 20.72 -6.92
N VAL A 95 -3.30 19.56 -6.40
CA VAL A 95 -4.02 18.28 -6.51
C VAL A 95 -5.40 18.36 -5.84
N GLY A 96 -5.52 19.04 -4.70
CA GLY A 96 -6.81 19.23 -4.03
C GLY A 96 -7.77 20.18 -4.76
N ILE A 97 -7.27 21.06 -5.62
CA ILE A 97 -8.09 21.99 -6.42
C ILE A 97 -8.44 21.39 -7.79
N PHE A 98 -7.42 20.93 -8.51
CA PHE A 98 -7.54 20.36 -9.84
C PHE A 98 -7.69 18.85 -9.69
N THR A 99 -8.92 18.38 -9.57
CA THR A 99 -9.29 16.95 -9.48
C THR A 99 -8.95 16.19 -10.77
N GLU A 100 -9.11 14.86 -10.76
CA GLU A 100 -8.80 14.02 -11.92
C GLU A 100 -9.54 14.44 -13.20
N ASP A 101 -10.72 15.04 -13.09
CA ASP A 101 -11.50 15.59 -14.21
C ASP A 101 -10.77 16.67 -15.02
N PHE A 102 -9.77 17.35 -14.41
CA PHE A 102 -8.96 18.37 -15.09
C PHE A 102 -7.82 17.78 -15.94
N GLY A 103 -7.69 16.45 -16.01
CA GLY A 103 -6.82 15.72 -16.93
C GLY A 103 -5.34 16.13 -16.86
N ILE A 104 -4.89 16.91 -17.84
CA ILE A 104 -3.47 17.31 -17.96
C ILE A 104 -3.04 18.17 -16.78
N ILE A 105 -3.88 19.11 -16.33
CA ILE A 105 -3.52 20.00 -15.21
C ILE A 105 -3.30 19.16 -13.95
N HIS A 106 -4.21 18.23 -13.67
CA HIS A 106 -4.10 17.29 -12.55
C HIS A 106 -2.80 16.47 -12.63
N THR A 107 -2.45 16.00 -13.82
CA THR A 107 -1.21 15.24 -14.05
C THR A 107 0.02 16.06 -13.70
N VAL A 108 0.06 17.34 -14.10
CA VAL A 108 1.20 18.23 -13.83
C VAL A 108 1.32 18.54 -12.34
N VAL A 109 0.22 18.92 -11.67
CA VAL A 109 0.27 19.23 -10.23
C VAL A 109 0.57 17.99 -9.38
N SER A 110 0.07 16.83 -9.78
CA SER A 110 0.40 15.54 -9.15
C SER A 110 1.88 15.20 -9.33
N LEU A 111 2.42 15.39 -10.54
CA LEU A 111 3.85 15.18 -10.81
C LEU A 111 4.73 16.06 -9.90
N ILE A 112 4.38 17.34 -9.77
CA ILE A 112 5.09 18.27 -8.88
C ILE A 112 5.02 17.76 -7.43
N ALA A 113 3.83 17.40 -6.94
CA ALA A 113 3.64 16.92 -5.57
C ALA A 113 4.48 15.66 -5.28
N PHE A 114 4.43 14.65 -6.15
CA PHE A 114 5.14 13.38 -5.94
C PHE A 114 6.65 13.50 -6.14
N LEU A 115 7.11 14.24 -7.16
CA LEU A 115 8.53 14.42 -7.43
C LEU A 115 9.22 15.15 -6.28
N PHE A 116 8.72 16.34 -5.94
CA PHE A 116 9.32 17.14 -4.88
C PHE A 116 9.04 16.55 -3.50
N GLY A 117 7.92 15.86 -3.31
CA GLY A 117 7.64 15.08 -2.09
C GLY A 117 8.71 14.01 -1.86
N GLY A 118 9.01 13.19 -2.87
CA GLY A 118 10.06 12.17 -2.80
C GLY A 118 11.47 12.76 -2.62
N LEU A 119 11.78 13.87 -3.28
CA LEU A 119 13.06 14.56 -3.08
C LEU A 119 13.18 15.19 -1.69
N SER A 120 12.08 15.67 -1.10
CA SER A 120 12.10 16.33 0.21
C SER A 120 12.57 15.40 1.34
N THR A 121 12.21 14.11 1.28
CA THR A 121 12.62 13.12 2.29
C THR A 121 14.12 12.84 2.20
N ILE A 122 14.67 12.75 0.98
CA ILE A 122 16.10 12.58 0.74
C ILE A 122 16.87 13.81 1.20
N PHE A 123 16.44 15.01 0.78
CA PHE A 123 17.10 16.26 1.17
C PHE A 123 17.03 16.54 2.67
N SER A 124 15.94 16.15 3.35
CA SER A 124 15.84 16.29 4.80
C SER A 124 16.98 15.56 5.53
N ILE A 125 17.42 14.42 5.00
CA ILE A 125 18.48 13.61 5.61
C ILE A 125 19.86 14.13 5.23
N ILE A 126 20.06 14.53 3.96
CA ILE A 126 21.30 15.18 3.53
C ILE A 126 21.53 16.45 4.35
N CYS A 127 20.51 17.30 4.54
CA CYS A 127 20.60 18.49 5.37
C CYS A 127 20.89 18.15 6.85
N SER A 128 20.25 17.12 7.39
CA SER A 128 20.52 16.64 8.76
C SER A 128 21.99 16.22 8.93
N TYR A 129 22.55 15.50 7.94
CA TYR A 129 23.93 15.02 7.95
C TYR A 129 24.94 16.16 7.78
N VAL A 130 24.76 17.03 6.77
CA VAL A 130 25.67 18.14 6.45
C VAL A 130 25.78 19.14 7.60
N HIS A 131 24.65 19.48 8.24
CA HIS A 131 24.63 20.48 9.30
C HIS A 131 24.80 19.90 10.71
N LYS A 132 24.98 18.58 10.86
CA LYS A 132 25.08 17.87 12.15
C LYS A 132 23.89 18.12 13.10
N ILE A 133 22.71 18.40 12.53
CA ILE A 133 21.47 18.63 13.29
C ILE A 133 20.61 17.38 13.16
N LYS A 134 20.29 16.72 14.28
CA LYS A 134 19.37 15.56 14.30
C LYS A 134 17.93 16.03 14.11
N LEU A 135 17.47 16.03 12.86
CA LEU A 135 16.06 16.29 12.52
C LEU A 135 15.19 15.05 12.73
N VAL A 136 15.76 13.88 12.47
CA VAL A 136 15.08 12.58 12.53
C VAL A 136 16.00 11.61 13.27
N GLU A 137 15.44 10.78 14.15
CA GLU A 137 16.21 9.70 14.78
C GLU A 137 16.65 8.66 13.73
N MET A 138 17.80 8.02 13.93
CA MET A 138 18.43 7.17 12.91
C MET A 138 17.51 6.07 12.36
N SER A 139 16.67 5.46 13.19
CA SER A 139 15.75 4.39 12.77
C SER A 139 14.67 4.88 11.80
N PHE A 140 14.10 6.06 12.06
CA PHE A 140 13.10 6.66 11.18
C PHE A 140 13.71 7.26 9.91
N SER A 141 14.99 7.67 9.98
CA SER A 141 15.72 8.20 8.83
C SER A 141 15.85 7.18 7.69
N ILE A 142 16.22 5.93 8.00
CA ILE A 142 16.34 4.87 6.99
C ILE A 142 14.99 4.59 6.32
N ILE A 143 13.92 4.50 7.12
CA ILE A 143 12.57 4.27 6.62
C ILE A 143 12.16 5.41 5.66
N ALA A 144 12.44 6.66 6.02
CA ALA A 144 12.13 7.82 5.19
C ALA A 144 12.90 7.82 3.85
N VAL A 145 14.18 7.41 3.83
CA VAL A 145 14.93 7.24 2.57
C VAL A 145 14.29 6.18 1.70
N VAL A 146 14.02 5.00 2.28
CA VAL A 146 13.45 3.88 1.52
C VAL A 146 12.10 4.27 0.93
N LEU A 147 11.24 4.93 1.71
CA LEU A 147 9.95 5.42 1.23
C LEU A 147 10.11 6.49 0.14
N GLY A 148 11.07 7.41 0.28
CA GLY A 148 11.38 8.42 -0.75
C GLY A 148 11.85 7.79 -2.07
N LEU A 149 12.77 6.82 -1.99
CA LEU A 149 13.27 6.09 -3.15
C LEU A 149 12.16 5.24 -3.80
N ILE A 150 11.31 4.61 -3.01
CA ILE A 150 10.14 3.88 -3.52
C ILE A 150 9.20 4.85 -4.26
N ALA A 151 8.92 6.02 -3.69
CA ALA A 151 8.05 7.01 -4.32
C ALA A 151 8.63 7.53 -5.65
N LEU A 152 9.93 7.88 -5.67
CA LEU A 152 10.60 8.33 -6.90
C LEU A 152 10.73 7.21 -7.94
N GLY A 153 11.06 5.99 -7.51
CA GLY A 153 11.11 4.83 -8.39
C GLY A 153 9.75 4.51 -9.00
N ALA A 154 8.69 4.56 -8.20
CA ALA A 154 7.31 4.46 -8.66
C ALA A 154 6.99 5.55 -9.70
N LEU A 155 7.36 6.80 -9.44
CA LEU A 155 7.15 7.91 -10.37
C LEU A 155 7.88 7.70 -11.71
N VAL A 156 9.12 7.20 -11.69
CA VAL A 156 9.87 6.88 -12.91
C VAL A 156 9.19 5.76 -13.70
N LEU A 157 8.72 4.70 -13.02
CA LEU A 157 7.97 3.62 -13.67
C LEU A 157 6.66 4.13 -14.29
N PHE A 158 5.98 5.06 -13.61
CA PHE A 158 4.75 5.69 -14.09
C PHE A 158 5.01 6.53 -15.34
N ALA A 159 6.01 7.42 -15.29
CA ALA A 159 6.40 8.25 -16.41
C ALA A 159 6.89 7.43 -17.62
N GLY A 160 7.64 6.36 -17.37
CA GLY A 160 8.14 5.45 -18.40
C GLY A 160 7.07 4.53 -19.00
N LYS A 161 5.83 4.53 -18.49
CA LYS A 161 4.77 3.55 -18.83
C LYS A 161 5.29 2.10 -18.77
N ILE A 162 6.21 1.83 -17.86
CA ILE A 162 6.86 0.52 -17.74
C ILE A 162 5.94 -0.35 -16.87
N TYR A 163 5.02 -1.05 -17.54
CA TYR A 163 4.15 -2.02 -16.90
C TYR A 163 4.90 -3.37 -16.79
N PHE A 164 5.46 -3.68 -15.62
CA PHE A 164 5.99 -5.03 -15.33
C PHE A 164 4.89 -6.10 -15.50
N ARG A 165 4.86 -6.78 -16.64
CA ARG A 165 3.84 -7.80 -16.90
C ARG A 165 4.12 -9.07 -16.07
N ALA A 166 3.63 -9.13 -14.84
CA ALA A 166 3.71 -10.32 -13.99
C ALA A 166 2.48 -11.22 -14.23
N ARG A 167 2.64 -12.32 -14.97
CA ARG A 167 1.58 -13.30 -15.21
C ARG A 167 1.29 -14.15 -13.95
N CYS A 168 0.49 -13.67 -12.99
CA CYS A 168 -0.08 -14.55 -11.94
C CYS A 168 -1.30 -15.29 -12.56
N ARG A 169 -1.14 -16.59 -12.85
CA ARG A 169 -2.22 -17.48 -13.33
C ARG A 169 -3.20 -17.75 -12.19
N ARG A 170 -4.38 -17.11 -12.20
CA ARG A 170 -5.50 -17.46 -11.32
C ARG A 170 -6.21 -18.68 -11.93
N ASN A 171 -6.30 -19.78 -11.19
CA ASN A 171 -6.97 -20.98 -11.68
C ASN A 171 -8.45 -20.67 -12.02
N GLY A 172 -8.81 -20.81 -13.30
CA GLY A 172 -10.12 -21.35 -13.69
C GLY A 172 -11.09 -20.46 -14.45
N THR A 173 -10.97 -19.13 -14.49
CA THR A 173 -11.95 -18.30 -15.22
C THR A 173 -11.31 -17.03 -15.76
N HIS A 174 -11.37 -16.89 -17.09
CA HIS A 174 -11.03 -15.76 -17.96
C HIS A 174 -9.73 -15.00 -17.65
N ASP A 175 -8.80 -15.09 -18.59
CA ASP A 175 -7.59 -14.27 -18.67
C ASP A 175 -7.94 -12.77 -18.72
N ARG A 176 -8.08 -12.11 -17.56
CA ARG A 176 -8.02 -10.65 -17.52
C ARG A 176 -6.57 -10.23 -17.63
N LEU A 177 -6.16 -9.81 -18.83
CA LEU A 177 -5.00 -8.94 -19.01
C LEU A 177 -5.21 -7.72 -18.11
N SER A 178 -4.53 -7.69 -16.96
CA SER A 178 -4.55 -6.53 -16.06
C SER A 178 -3.34 -5.68 -16.43
N THR A 179 -3.56 -4.49 -16.99
CA THR A 179 -2.52 -3.48 -17.18
C THR A 179 -2.07 -3.02 -15.79
N PHE A 180 -0.77 -3.07 -15.50
CA PHE A 180 -0.28 -3.04 -14.12
C PHE A 180 0.03 -1.62 -13.65
N HIS A 181 -0.89 -0.94 -12.97
CA HIS A 181 -0.65 0.41 -12.50
C HIS A 181 0.26 0.47 -11.25
N VAL A 182 1.05 1.56 -11.20
CA VAL A 182 2.17 1.85 -10.28
C VAL A 182 1.83 1.81 -8.78
N GLY A 183 0.55 1.82 -8.39
CA GLY A 183 0.12 1.67 -6.99
C GLY A 183 -0.04 0.22 -6.49
N SER A 184 -0.10 -0.78 -7.38
CA SER A 184 -0.58 -2.12 -7.02
C SER A 184 0.50 -3.16 -6.66
N TRP A 185 1.77 -2.85 -6.96
CA TRP A 185 2.86 -3.85 -7.00
C TRP A 185 3.21 -4.43 -5.63
N ILE A 186 3.42 -3.58 -4.63
CA ILE A 186 3.87 -4.00 -3.29
C ILE A 186 2.80 -4.87 -2.61
N TRP A 187 1.52 -4.52 -2.78
CA TRP A 187 0.41 -5.22 -2.16
C TRP A 187 0.08 -6.55 -2.86
N ARG A 188 0.21 -6.63 -4.20
CA ARG A 188 -0.01 -7.88 -4.95
C ARG A 188 1.17 -8.83 -4.93
N ILE A 189 2.42 -8.37 -4.87
CA ILE A 189 3.59 -9.24 -4.64
C ILE A 189 3.46 -9.89 -3.26
N SER A 190 3.11 -9.11 -2.23
CA SER A 190 2.85 -9.63 -0.88
C SER A 190 1.71 -10.67 -0.87
N ASN A 191 0.61 -10.43 -1.60
CA ASN A 191 -0.48 -11.41 -1.71
C ASN A 191 -0.15 -12.65 -2.56
N CYS A 192 0.58 -12.53 -3.68
CA CYS A 192 1.01 -13.68 -4.50
C CYS A 192 2.06 -14.53 -3.71
N ALA A 193 2.85 -13.92 -2.81
CA ALA A 193 3.74 -14.61 -1.85
C ALA A 193 2.98 -15.30 -0.70
N LEU A 194 2.02 -14.61 -0.06
CA LEU A 194 1.18 -15.16 1.02
C LEU A 194 0.25 -16.30 0.52
N GLY A 195 -0.12 -16.29 -0.75
CA GLY A 195 -0.90 -17.36 -1.40
C GLY A 195 -0.16 -18.70 -1.54
N LYS A 196 1.18 -18.69 -1.61
CA LYS A 196 1.99 -19.93 -1.62
C LYS A 196 1.95 -20.63 -0.26
N ASN A 197 1.90 -19.88 0.84
CA ASN A 197 1.98 -20.44 2.18
C ASN A 197 0.64 -21.06 2.65
N ARG A 198 -0.51 -20.55 2.18
CA ARG A 198 -1.83 -21.13 2.49
C ARG A 198 -2.10 -22.48 1.82
N ARG A 199 -1.36 -22.86 0.76
CA ARG A 199 -1.51 -24.17 0.09
C ARG A 199 -0.98 -25.34 0.93
N LEU A 200 0.06 -25.12 1.73
CA LEU A 200 0.61 -26.18 2.60
C LEU A 200 -0.27 -26.45 3.83
N SER A 201 -0.98 -25.41 4.31
CA SER A 201 -1.95 -25.53 5.41
C SER A 201 -3.28 -26.15 4.93
N ARG A 202 -3.87 -25.64 3.85
CA ARG A 202 -5.22 -26.06 3.40
C ARG A 202 -5.27 -27.49 2.85
N ASN A 203 -4.17 -28.00 2.28
CA ASN A 203 -4.10 -29.39 1.82
C ASN A 203 -4.04 -30.40 2.99
N ARG A 204 -3.60 -29.96 4.18
CA ARG A 204 -3.57 -30.78 5.40
C ARG A 204 -4.93 -30.78 6.10
N SER A 205 -5.61 -29.63 6.12
CA SER A 205 -6.94 -29.46 6.71
C SER A 205 -8.03 -30.18 5.91
N ASN A 206 -8.08 -30.01 4.59
CA ASN A 206 -9.15 -30.59 3.75
C ASN A 206 -9.16 -32.13 3.76
N VAL A 207 -8.00 -32.78 3.90
CA VAL A 207 -7.91 -34.24 4.01
C VAL A 207 -8.46 -34.71 5.37
N HIS A 208 -8.19 -33.98 6.45
CA HIS A 208 -8.73 -34.26 7.77
C HIS A 208 -10.26 -34.08 7.84
N TYR A 209 -10.80 -33.01 7.26
CA TYR A 209 -12.25 -32.76 7.25
C TYR A 209 -13.02 -33.77 6.38
N ALA A 210 -12.47 -34.15 5.23
CA ALA A 210 -13.08 -35.19 4.38
C ALA A 210 -13.09 -36.57 5.04
N CYS A 211 -12.02 -36.93 5.77
CA CYS A 211 -11.98 -38.18 6.56
C CYS A 211 -12.95 -38.17 7.76
N CYS A 212 -13.20 -37.01 8.39
CA CYS A 212 -14.14 -36.89 9.51
C CYS A 212 -15.62 -37.00 9.06
N LEU A 213 -15.96 -36.43 7.90
CA LEU A 213 -17.33 -36.49 7.36
C LEU A 213 -17.74 -37.89 6.90
N LEU A 214 -16.81 -38.71 6.38
CA LEU A 214 -17.11 -40.10 5.98
C LEU A 214 -17.34 -41.05 7.17
N LYS A 215 -16.90 -40.69 8.38
CA LYS A 215 -17.08 -41.51 9.58
C LYS A 215 -18.45 -41.30 10.25
N THR A 216 -19.17 -40.23 9.87
CA THR A 216 -20.40 -39.79 10.54
C THR A 216 -21.67 -40.00 9.71
N ASN A 217 -21.57 -40.29 8.41
CA ASN A 217 -22.73 -40.55 7.53
C ASN A 217 -22.39 -41.55 6.39
N PRO A 218 -22.94 -42.78 6.38
CA PRO A 218 -23.00 -43.64 5.20
C PRO A 218 -24.38 -43.51 4.49
N PRO A 219 -24.60 -43.94 3.22
CA PRO A 219 -23.71 -44.21 2.09
C PRO A 219 -23.87 -43.19 0.93
N GLU A 220 -24.66 -42.12 1.09
CA GLU A 220 -25.02 -41.19 0.00
C GLU A 220 -23.85 -40.34 -0.53
N VAL A 221 -22.86 -40.01 0.31
CA VAL A 221 -21.75 -39.11 -0.05
C VAL A 221 -20.73 -39.77 -1.00
N SER A 222 -20.74 -41.11 -1.08
CA SER A 222 -19.77 -41.87 -1.90
C SER A 222 -19.92 -41.64 -3.41
N ALA A 223 -21.10 -41.24 -3.89
CA ALA A 223 -21.40 -41.10 -5.31
C ALA A 223 -20.94 -39.78 -5.95
N GLN A 224 -20.57 -38.76 -5.16
CA GLN A 224 -20.28 -37.40 -5.64
C GLN A 224 -18.79 -37.02 -5.63
N LEU A 225 -17.89 -37.93 -5.21
CA LEU A 225 -16.45 -37.66 -5.11
C LEU A 225 -15.71 -38.04 -6.41
N PRO A 226 -14.78 -37.18 -6.89
CA PRO A 226 -13.91 -37.52 -8.03
C PRO A 226 -13.11 -38.80 -7.75
N SER A 227 -12.99 -39.68 -8.76
CA SER A 227 -12.35 -41.01 -8.65
C SER A 227 -10.93 -41.00 -8.06
N VAL A 228 -10.19 -39.90 -8.25
CA VAL A 228 -8.83 -39.66 -7.70
C VAL A 228 -8.86 -39.43 -6.17
N MET A 229 -9.90 -38.76 -5.68
CA MET A 229 -10.10 -38.46 -4.26
C MET A 229 -10.51 -39.73 -3.50
N ASN A 230 -11.25 -40.62 -4.18
CA ASN A 230 -11.69 -41.91 -3.64
C ASN A 230 -10.48 -42.82 -3.34
N LYS A 231 -9.56 -43.00 -4.30
CA LYS A 231 -8.34 -43.83 -4.11
C LYS A 231 -7.44 -43.34 -2.96
N LYS A 232 -7.32 -42.01 -2.77
CA LYS A 232 -6.51 -41.44 -1.67
C LYS A 232 -7.19 -41.59 -0.31
N CYS A 233 -8.51 -41.44 -0.23
CA CYS A 233 -9.26 -41.69 1.02
C CYS A 233 -9.18 -43.16 1.45
N TYR A 234 -9.36 -44.11 0.51
CA TYR A 234 -9.25 -45.54 0.80
C TYR A 234 -7.85 -45.95 1.31
N SER A 235 -6.79 -45.41 0.71
CA SER A 235 -5.41 -45.67 1.17
C SER A 235 -5.16 -45.14 2.59
N CYS A 236 -5.68 -43.95 2.91
CA CYS A 236 -5.57 -43.33 4.23
C CYS A 236 -6.39 -44.07 5.30
N CYS A 237 -7.58 -44.55 4.95
CA CYS A 237 -8.44 -45.34 5.84
C CYS A 237 -7.79 -46.70 6.20
N SER A 238 -7.19 -47.41 5.23
CA SER A 238 -6.53 -48.71 5.49
C SER A 238 -5.27 -48.58 6.36
N SER A 239 -4.55 -47.45 6.28
CA SER A 239 -3.40 -47.18 7.16
C SER A 239 -3.83 -46.88 8.60
N LEU A 240 -4.96 -46.18 8.78
CA LEU A 240 -5.50 -45.88 10.11
C LEU A 240 -6.13 -47.12 10.78
N GLU A 241 -6.70 -48.05 10.02
CA GLU A 241 -7.18 -49.33 10.56
C GLU A 241 -6.02 -50.24 11.03
N LYS A 242 -4.89 -50.23 10.31
CA LYS A 242 -3.66 -50.92 10.73
C LYS A 242 -3.06 -50.30 11.99
N LEU A 243 -3.10 -48.98 12.13
CA LEU A 243 -2.65 -48.28 13.36
C LEU A 243 -3.62 -48.51 14.54
N GLY A 244 -4.92 -48.64 14.28
CA GLY A 244 -5.94 -48.93 15.31
C GLY A 244 -5.91 -50.37 15.84
N ARG A 245 -5.39 -51.34 15.06
CA ARG A 245 -5.16 -52.73 15.53
C ARG A 245 -3.79 -52.93 16.17
N ALA A 246 -2.78 -52.13 15.82
CA ALA A 246 -1.46 -52.20 16.45
C ALA A 246 -1.40 -51.55 17.85
N GLY A 247 -2.38 -50.72 18.21
CA GLY A 247 -2.49 -50.10 19.54
C GLY A 247 -3.48 -50.78 20.49
N ARG A 248 -3.85 -52.04 20.23
CA ARG A 248 -4.80 -52.76 21.08
C ARG A 248 -4.41 -54.24 21.26
N ILE A 249 -3.16 -54.50 21.67
CA ILE A 249 -2.72 -55.56 22.61
C ILE A 249 -1.48 -55.01 23.32
#